data_AF-A0A0A0M661-F1
#
_entry.id   AF-A0A0A0M661-F1
#
_cell.length_a   1.000
_cell.length_b   1.000
_cell.length_c   1.000
_cell.angle_alpha   90.00
_cell.angle_beta   90.00
_cell.angle_gamma   90.00
#
_symmetry.space_group_name_H-M   'P 1'
#
loop_
_entity.id
_entity.type
_entity.pdbx_description
1 polymer ?
#
loop_
_entity_poly.entity_id
_entity_poly.type
_entity_poly.pdbx_seq_one_letter_code
_entity_poly.pdbx_strand_id
1 'polypeptide(L)'
;LAASKAGLDIVYRLAPGHGLSAGDAVAVQIDWDRRYGLMRHHFAAEMVLQLVYRLEPGIEKVGAHIAPAKARIDFARAGNIADLFERLSAETDALVAAAKPIVTAFSDEATQRRYWEVEGFSRMGCGGTHPRTTREIGPLHLKRRNQGKGVERIEITLDPAGPSA
;
A
#
# COMPACT_ATOMS: atom_id res chain seq x y z
N LEU A 1 13.35 -8.22 17.03
CA LEU A 1 13.89 -6.83 16.98
C LEU A 1 12.79 -5.91 16.45
N ALA A 2 12.83 -4.61 16.75
CA ALA A 2 11.74 -3.68 16.41
C ALA A 2 12.31 -2.35 15.89
N ALA A 3 11.55 -1.67 15.04
CA ALA A 3 11.80 -0.30 14.62
C ALA A 3 10.58 0.56 14.95
N SER A 4 10.79 1.75 15.47
CA SER A 4 9.74 2.69 15.86
C SER A 4 10.13 4.13 15.53
N LYS A 5 9.13 4.98 15.32
CA LYS A 5 9.32 6.43 15.15
C LYS A 5 9.21 7.13 16.50
N ALA A 6 10.13 8.04 16.81
CA ALA A 6 10.09 8.91 17.98
C ALA A 6 10.31 10.36 17.52
N GLY A 7 9.24 11.16 17.41
CA GLY A 7 9.35 12.49 16.78
C GLY A 7 9.78 12.36 15.32
N LEU A 8 10.91 12.96 14.94
CA LEU A 8 11.51 12.81 13.61
C LEU A 8 12.55 11.68 13.53
N ASP A 9 12.86 11.06 14.66
CA ASP A 9 13.89 10.02 14.73
C ASP A 9 13.31 8.63 14.45
N ILE A 10 14.18 7.74 13.95
CA ILE A 10 13.91 6.31 13.81
C ILE A 10 14.75 5.56 14.84
N VAL A 11 14.08 4.83 15.72
CA VAL A 11 14.70 4.06 16.79
C VAL A 11 14.68 2.58 16.44
N TYR A 12 15.85 1.94 16.46
CA TYR A 12 16.01 0.51 16.23
C TYR A 12 16.36 -0.20 17.54
N ARG A 13 15.58 -1.23 17.90
CA ARG A 13 15.90 -2.12 19.01
C ARG A 13 16.77 -3.26 18.51
N LEU A 14 18.02 -3.28 18.96
CA LEU A 14 18.99 -4.33 18.69
C LEU A 14 18.90 -5.46 19.73
N ALA A 15 19.53 -6.60 19.41
CA ALA A 15 19.64 -7.71 20.36
C ALA A 15 20.56 -7.31 21.51
N PRO A 16 20.38 -7.87 22.73
CA PRO A 16 21.36 -7.72 23.80
C PRO A 16 22.75 -8.15 23.35
N GLY A 17 23.80 -7.46 23.83
CA GLY A 17 25.18 -7.80 23.48
C GLY A 17 25.58 -7.47 22.04
N HIS A 18 24.90 -6.55 21.37
CA HIS A 18 25.21 -6.15 19.99
C HIS A 18 26.61 -5.53 19.81
N GLY A 19 27.27 -5.08 20.89
CA GLY A 19 28.67 -4.64 20.87
C GLY A 19 28.96 -3.33 20.13
N LEU A 20 27.94 -2.54 19.81
CA LEU A 20 28.09 -1.24 19.12
C LEU A 20 28.24 -0.11 20.15
N SER A 21 29.03 0.89 19.77
CA SER A 21 29.26 2.15 20.48
C SER A 21 28.77 3.34 19.66
N ALA A 22 28.52 4.47 20.33
CA ALA A 22 28.19 5.71 19.64
C ALA A 22 29.37 6.15 18.76
N GLY A 23 29.07 6.45 17.48
CA GLY A 23 30.08 6.81 16.48
C GLY A 23 30.49 5.67 15.56
N ASP A 24 30.11 4.42 15.85
CA ASP A 24 30.40 3.28 14.99
C ASP A 24 29.72 3.44 13.62
N ALA A 25 30.48 3.16 12.55
CA ALA A 25 29.91 2.95 11.23
C ALA A 25 29.22 1.58 11.19
N VAL A 26 27.97 1.55 10.71
CA VAL A 26 27.16 0.32 10.66
C VAL A 26 26.62 0.09 9.25
N ALA A 27 26.53 -1.17 8.85
CA ALA A 27 25.77 -1.57 7.67
C ALA A 27 24.31 -1.83 8.06
N VAL A 28 23.37 -1.24 7.31
CA VAL A 28 21.94 -1.45 7.51
C VAL A 28 21.39 -2.25 6.34
N GLN A 29 20.80 -3.40 6.66
CA GLN A 29 20.10 -4.24 5.69
C GLN A 29 18.66 -4.44 6.15
N ILE A 30 17.74 -4.37 5.19
CA ILE A 30 16.33 -4.71 5.39
C ILE A 30 16.01 -6.03 4.69
N ASP A 31 15.05 -6.77 5.23
CA ASP A 31 14.40 -7.88 4.52
C ASP A 31 13.67 -7.30 3.30
N TRP A 32 14.26 -7.50 2.12
CA TRP A 32 13.79 -6.91 0.87
C TRP A 32 12.47 -7.52 0.41
N ASP A 33 12.31 -8.84 0.52
CA ASP A 33 11.07 -9.52 0.09
C ASP A 33 9.89 -9.03 0.92
N ARG A 34 10.07 -8.92 2.24
CA ARG A 34 9.07 -8.33 3.13
C ARG A 34 8.79 -6.88 2.77
N ARG A 35 9.84 -6.07 2.54
CA ARG A 35 9.74 -4.64 2.22
C ARG A 35 8.98 -4.41 0.91
N TYR A 36 9.33 -5.15 -0.12
CA TYR A 36 8.77 -5.04 -1.46
C TYR A 36 7.34 -5.57 -1.49
N GLY A 37 7.06 -6.67 -0.78
CA GLY A 37 5.70 -7.14 -0.53
C GLY A 37 4.82 -6.05 0.10
N LEU A 38 5.32 -5.34 1.13
CA LEU A 38 4.60 -4.20 1.72
C LEU A 38 4.37 -3.06 0.73
N MET A 39 5.36 -2.69 -0.09
CA MET A 39 5.21 -1.63 -1.10
C MET A 39 4.11 -1.96 -2.10
N ARG A 40 4.17 -3.16 -2.68
CA ARG A 40 3.21 -3.61 -3.69
C ARG A 40 1.79 -3.63 -3.11
N HIS A 41 1.60 -4.25 -1.94
CA HIS A 41 0.29 -4.33 -1.31
C HIS A 41 -0.24 -2.98 -0.80
N HIS A 42 0.64 -2.08 -0.36
CA HIS A 42 0.26 -0.72 0.03
C HIS A 42 -0.31 0.03 -1.18
N PHE A 43 0.43 0.09 -2.28
CA PHE A 43 -0.03 0.79 -3.47
C PHE A 43 -1.26 0.12 -4.09
N ALA A 44 -1.32 -1.21 -4.13
CA ALA A 44 -2.49 -1.96 -4.59
C ALA A 44 -3.76 -1.59 -3.80
N ALA A 45 -3.66 -1.47 -2.47
CA ALA A 45 -4.77 -1.03 -1.64
C ALA A 45 -5.18 0.42 -1.94
N GLU A 46 -4.22 1.32 -2.11
CA GLU A 46 -4.53 2.71 -2.45
C GLU A 46 -5.12 2.85 -3.86
N MET A 47 -4.68 2.04 -4.82
CA MET A 47 -5.25 1.97 -6.16
C MET A 47 -6.71 1.50 -6.12
N VAL A 48 -7.00 0.38 -5.44
CA VAL A 48 -8.38 -0.13 -5.27
C VAL A 48 -9.24 0.90 -4.53
N LEU A 49 -8.71 1.57 -3.50
CA LEU A 49 -9.42 2.61 -2.77
C LEU A 49 -9.85 3.77 -3.68
N GLN A 50 -8.92 4.28 -4.51
CA GLN A 50 -9.22 5.36 -5.45
C GLN A 50 -10.26 4.95 -6.50
N LEU A 51 -10.20 3.71 -6.99
CA LEU A 51 -11.20 3.19 -7.92
C LEU A 51 -12.57 3.04 -7.28
N VAL A 52 -12.65 2.49 -6.06
CA VAL A 52 -13.90 2.39 -5.31
C VAL A 52 -14.51 3.78 -5.09
N TYR A 53 -13.72 4.79 -4.74
CA TYR A 53 -14.22 6.17 -4.60
C TYR A 53 -14.77 6.78 -5.90
N ARG A 54 -14.28 6.35 -7.07
CA ARG A 54 -14.83 6.78 -8.36
C ARG A 54 -16.12 6.06 -8.71
N LEU A 55 -16.15 4.75 -8.50
CA LEU A 55 -17.28 3.90 -8.85
C LEU A 55 -18.46 4.12 -7.89
N GLU A 56 -18.18 4.48 -6.64
CA GLU A 56 -19.19 4.73 -5.62
C GLU A 56 -18.85 5.99 -4.81
N PRO A 57 -19.15 7.18 -5.37
CA PRO A 57 -18.92 8.43 -4.66
C PRO A 57 -19.66 8.48 -3.32
N GLY A 58 -18.95 8.86 -2.26
CA GLY A 58 -19.49 8.97 -0.90
C GLY A 58 -19.39 7.70 -0.06
N ILE A 59 -18.93 6.57 -0.61
CA ILE A 59 -18.63 5.38 0.18
C ILE A 59 -17.54 5.68 1.24
N GLU A 60 -17.77 5.27 2.48
CA GLU A 60 -16.84 5.56 3.58
C GLU A 60 -15.87 4.39 3.80
N LYS A 61 -14.56 4.68 3.82
CA LYS A 61 -13.53 3.73 4.24
C LYS A 61 -13.43 3.72 5.77
N VAL A 62 -13.83 2.62 6.40
CA VAL A 62 -13.83 2.46 7.87
C VAL A 62 -12.64 1.67 8.40
N GLY A 63 -11.84 1.06 7.53
CA GLY A 63 -10.67 0.30 7.95
C GLY A 63 -9.73 -0.05 6.81
N ALA A 64 -8.47 -0.30 7.15
CA ALA A 64 -7.49 -0.85 6.22
C ALA A 64 -6.40 -1.59 7.01
N HIS A 65 -5.75 -2.55 6.35
CA HIS A 65 -4.52 -3.17 6.88
C HIS A 65 -3.65 -3.66 5.73
N ILE A 66 -2.35 -3.41 5.82
CA ILE A 66 -1.36 -3.81 4.83
C ILE A 66 -0.42 -4.84 5.45
N ALA A 67 -0.28 -5.99 4.81
CA ALA A 67 0.70 -7.01 5.15
C ALA A 67 1.56 -7.34 3.91
N PRO A 68 2.72 -8.00 4.08
CA PRO A 68 3.60 -8.31 2.95
C PRO A 68 2.98 -9.21 1.86
N ALA A 69 2.00 -10.04 2.23
CA ALA A 69 1.36 -11.02 1.34
C ALA A 69 -0.12 -10.75 1.05
N LYS A 70 -0.72 -9.74 1.70
CA LYS A 70 -2.11 -9.34 1.46
C LYS A 70 -2.40 -7.96 2.03
N ALA A 71 -3.36 -7.26 1.44
CA ALA A 71 -3.97 -6.06 1.99
C ALA A 71 -5.48 -6.25 2.17
N ARG A 72 -6.09 -5.37 2.95
CA ARG A 72 -7.54 -5.26 3.04
C ARG A 72 -7.99 -3.81 3.18
N ILE A 73 -9.18 -3.55 2.66
CA ILE A 73 -9.89 -2.28 2.82
C ILE A 73 -11.33 -2.60 3.22
N ASP A 74 -11.82 -1.91 4.24
CA ASP A 74 -13.15 -2.07 4.78
C ASP A 74 -13.96 -0.81 4.50
N PHE A 75 -15.17 -1.00 3.98
CA PHE A 75 -16.10 0.07 3.65
C PHE A 75 -17.39 -0.07 4.45
N ALA A 76 -17.92 1.06 4.94
CA ALA A 76 -19.30 1.12 5.42
C ALA A 76 -20.21 1.19 4.20
N ARG A 77 -20.87 0.06 3.90
CA ARG A 77 -21.67 -0.09 2.70
C ARG A 77 -22.80 -1.08 2.95
N ALA A 78 -24.01 -0.69 2.55
CA ALA A 78 -25.12 -1.63 2.44
C ALA A 78 -25.00 -2.39 1.10
N GLY A 79 -25.18 -3.71 1.13
CA GLY A 79 -25.13 -4.55 -0.06
C GLY A 79 -23.75 -5.13 -0.37
N ASN A 80 -23.67 -5.87 -1.47
CA ASN A 80 -22.52 -6.71 -1.81
C ASN A 80 -21.42 -5.88 -2.51
N ILE A 81 -20.25 -5.69 -1.87
CA ILE A 81 -19.14 -4.94 -2.52
C ILE A 81 -18.55 -5.68 -3.73
N ALA A 82 -18.77 -6.99 -3.83
CA ALA A 82 -18.27 -7.79 -4.95
C ALA A 82 -18.89 -7.38 -6.30
N ASP A 83 -20.02 -6.67 -6.29
CA ASP A 83 -20.66 -6.15 -7.50
C ASP A 83 -19.74 -5.15 -8.25
N LEU A 84 -18.72 -4.60 -7.58
CA LEU A 84 -17.70 -3.73 -8.19
C LEU A 84 -16.51 -4.50 -8.79
N PHE A 85 -16.35 -5.80 -8.49
CA PHE A 85 -15.07 -6.49 -8.71
C PHE A 85 -14.69 -6.66 -10.17
N GLU A 86 -15.66 -6.88 -11.07
CA GLU A 86 -15.39 -6.98 -12.51
C GLU A 86 -14.76 -5.68 -13.01
N ARG A 87 -15.37 -4.54 -12.66
CA ARG A 87 -14.88 -3.22 -13.06
C ARG A 87 -13.55 -2.87 -12.40
N LEU A 88 -13.42 -3.16 -11.10
CA LEU A 88 -12.16 -2.94 -10.37
C LEU A 88 -11.02 -3.73 -11.01
N SER A 89 -11.22 -5.02 -11.29
CA SER A 89 -10.19 -5.89 -11.87
C SER A 89 -9.76 -5.35 -13.25
N ALA A 90 -10.72 -5.01 -14.11
CA ALA A 90 -10.42 -4.44 -15.43
C ALA A 90 -9.62 -3.13 -15.36
N GLU A 91 -10.00 -2.21 -14.46
CA GLU A 91 -9.31 -0.93 -14.31
C GLU A 91 -7.93 -1.08 -13.65
N THR A 92 -7.76 -2.00 -12.70
CA THR A 92 -6.45 -2.28 -12.13
C THR A 92 -5.52 -2.95 -13.13
N ASP A 93 -6.01 -3.90 -13.93
CA ASP A 93 -5.22 -4.57 -14.97
C ASP A 93 -4.76 -3.57 -16.04
N ALA A 94 -5.65 -2.65 -16.45
CA ALA A 94 -5.29 -1.57 -17.37
C ALA A 94 -4.20 -0.66 -16.79
N LEU A 95 -4.27 -0.30 -15.51
CA LEU A 95 -3.23 0.51 -14.85
C LEU A 95 -1.89 -0.23 -14.75
N VAL A 96 -1.89 -1.52 -14.41
CA VAL A 96 -0.70 -2.37 -14.36
C VAL A 96 -0.07 -2.47 -15.75
N ALA A 97 -0.87 -2.74 -16.78
CA ALA A 97 -0.43 -2.84 -18.16
C ALA A 97 0.14 -1.53 -18.71
N ALA A 98 -0.41 -0.38 -18.29
CA ALA A 98 0.09 0.93 -18.70
C ALA A 98 1.51 1.25 -18.19
N ALA A 99 2.02 0.51 -17.19
CA ALA A 99 3.37 0.63 -16.65
C ALA A 99 3.80 2.08 -16.32
N LYS A 100 2.86 2.89 -15.83
CA LYS A 100 3.07 4.30 -15.57
C LYS A 100 3.97 4.52 -14.35
N PRO A 101 4.78 5.60 -14.32
CA PRO A 101 5.51 6.00 -13.14
C PRO A 101 4.58 6.28 -11.96
N ILE A 102 4.99 5.86 -10.75
CA ILE A 102 4.40 6.25 -9.47
C ILE A 102 5.33 7.31 -8.89
N VAL A 103 4.98 8.58 -9.07
CA VAL A 103 5.77 9.71 -8.60
C VAL A 103 5.45 9.96 -7.13
N THR A 104 6.47 10.05 -6.27
CA THR A 104 6.28 10.45 -4.87
C THR A 104 6.99 11.75 -4.57
N ALA A 105 6.30 12.70 -3.95
CA ALA A 105 6.85 14.02 -3.63
C ALA A 105 6.18 14.63 -2.39
N PHE A 106 6.63 15.81 -1.98
CA PHE A 106 5.99 16.59 -0.93
C PHE A 106 4.93 17.52 -1.50
N SER A 107 3.75 17.53 -0.90
CA SER A 107 2.79 18.61 -1.10
C SER A 107 3.12 19.81 -0.22
N ASP A 108 3.79 19.57 0.90
CA ASP A 108 4.30 20.57 1.83
C ASP A 108 5.47 19.95 2.61
N GLU A 109 6.68 20.42 2.33
CA GLU A 109 7.91 19.93 2.98
C GLU A 109 8.00 20.34 4.45
N ALA A 110 7.55 21.56 4.78
CA ALA A 110 7.62 22.10 6.14
C ALA A 110 6.77 21.28 7.11
N THR A 111 5.61 20.81 6.66
CA THR A 111 4.73 19.93 7.45
C THR A 111 4.88 18.44 7.14
N GLN A 112 5.88 18.07 6.33
CA GLN A 112 6.18 16.69 5.93
C GLN A 112 5.01 15.95 5.26
N ARG A 113 4.10 16.68 4.60
CA ARG A 113 2.98 16.09 3.88
C ARG A 113 3.44 15.60 2.52
N ARG A 114 3.32 14.29 2.30
CA ARG A 114 3.73 13.60 1.08
C ARG A 114 2.53 13.10 0.28
N TYR A 115 2.74 12.90 -1.00
CA TYR A 115 1.78 12.27 -1.89
C TYR A 115 2.47 11.28 -2.84
N TRP A 116 1.68 10.38 -3.40
CA TRP A 116 2.00 9.74 -4.66
C TRP A 116 1.06 10.24 -5.76
N GLU A 117 1.52 10.20 -7.01
CA GLU A 117 0.76 10.54 -8.19
C GLU A 117 1.06 9.55 -9.32
N VAL A 118 0.00 9.14 -10.02
CA VAL A 118 0.08 8.45 -11.31
C VAL A 118 -0.70 9.29 -12.30
N GLU A 119 -0.01 9.80 -13.32
CA GLU A 119 -0.58 10.71 -14.32
C GLU A 119 -1.80 10.07 -15.03
N GLY A 120 -2.89 10.84 -15.13
CA GLY A 120 -4.16 10.37 -15.71
C GLY A 120 -4.87 9.30 -14.87
N PHE A 121 -4.36 8.98 -13.68
CA PHE A 121 -5.05 8.19 -12.68
C PHE A 121 -5.39 9.08 -11.49
N SER A 122 -4.57 9.12 -10.44
CA SER A 122 -4.91 9.83 -9.19
C SER A 122 -3.66 10.38 -8.52
N ARG A 123 -3.90 11.34 -7.62
CA ARG A 123 -2.94 11.83 -6.64
C ARG A 123 -3.54 11.67 -5.26
N MET A 124 -2.78 11.04 -4.35
CA MET A 124 -3.24 10.75 -2.99
C MET A 124 -2.19 11.12 -1.97
N GLY A 125 -2.61 11.78 -0.89
CA GLY A 125 -1.75 12.04 0.26
C GLY A 125 -1.37 10.74 0.96
N CYS A 126 -0.07 10.42 0.98
CA CYS A 126 0.46 9.22 1.60
C CYS A 126 1.95 9.40 1.94
N GLY A 127 2.31 9.09 3.19
CA GLY A 127 3.70 9.08 3.66
C GLY A 127 4.38 7.72 3.56
N GLY A 128 3.67 6.71 3.07
CA GLY A 128 4.15 5.35 2.90
C GLY A 128 5.20 5.21 1.81
N THR A 129 5.40 3.97 1.42
CA THR A 129 6.43 3.56 0.49
C THR A 129 5.80 2.78 -0.65
N HIS A 130 6.16 3.11 -1.88
CA HIS A 130 5.50 2.57 -3.07
C HIS A 130 6.53 2.07 -4.07
N PRO A 131 6.16 1.12 -4.95
CA PRO A 131 6.97 0.75 -6.11
C PRO A 131 7.17 1.95 -7.05
N ARG A 132 8.07 1.82 -8.03
CA ARG A 132 8.38 2.94 -8.95
C ARG A 132 7.38 3.06 -10.09
N THR A 133 6.74 1.96 -10.46
CA THR A 133 5.80 1.88 -11.60
C THR A 133 4.58 1.03 -11.26
N THR A 134 3.46 1.28 -11.93
CA THR A 134 2.23 0.48 -11.75
C THR A 134 2.41 -0.97 -12.17
N ARG A 135 3.34 -1.26 -13.09
CA ARG A 135 3.65 -2.62 -13.54
C ARG A 135 4.22 -3.50 -12.42
N GLU A 136 4.97 -2.92 -11.47
CA GLU A 136 5.56 -3.65 -10.34
C GLU A 136 4.50 -4.26 -9.40
N ILE A 137 3.25 -3.77 -9.46
CA ILE A 137 2.15 -4.35 -8.69
C ILE A 137 1.80 -5.75 -9.18
N GLY A 138 1.93 -6.01 -10.49
CA GLY A 138 1.52 -7.27 -11.10
C GLY A 138 0.00 -7.51 -11.00
N PRO A 139 -0.47 -8.71 -11.41
CA PRO A 139 -1.88 -9.08 -11.33
C PRO A 139 -2.42 -9.06 -9.89
N LEU A 140 -3.66 -8.60 -9.73
CA LEU A 140 -4.35 -8.50 -8.44
C LEU A 140 -5.55 -9.43 -8.40
N HIS A 141 -5.80 -10.02 -7.24
CA HIS A 141 -6.99 -10.81 -6.96
C HIS A 141 -7.79 -10.17 -5.83
N LEU A 142 -9.07 -9.94 -6.08
CA LEU A 142 -10.00 -9.34 -5.12
C LEU A 142 -10.90 -10.41 -4.51
N LYS A 143 -10.99 -10.43 -3.19
CA LYS A 143 -11.87 -11.34 -2.47
C LYS A 143 -12.75 -10.59 -1.48
N ARG A 144 -14.05 -10.83 -1.56
CA ARG A 144 -15.00 -10.27 -0.60
C ARG A 144 -14.94 -11.01 0.72
N ARG A 145 -15.02 -10.25 1.82
CA ARG A 145 -15.39 -10.74 3.15
C ARG A 145 -16.51 -9.89 3.72
N ASN A 146 -17.61 -10.52 4.11
CA ASN A 146 -18.69 -9.85 4.84
C ASN A 146 -18.36 -9.90 6.34
N GLN A 147 -18.16 -8.74 6.95
CA GLN A 147 -17.84 -8.63 8.38
C GLN A 147 -19.10 -8.51 9.25
N GLY A 148 -20.28 -8.41 8.64
CA GLY A 148 -21.53 -8.04 9.28
C GLY A 148 -21.62 -6.55 9.59
N LYS A 149 -22.73 -6.11 10.19
CA LYS A 149 -22.95 -4.73 10.70
C LYS A 149 -22.77 -3.63 9.65
N GLY A 150 -23.12 -3.89 8.38
CA GLY A 150 -22.99 -2.91 7.29
C GLY A 150 -21.55 -2.64 6.86
N VAL A 151 -20.60 -3.54 7.17
CA VAL A 151 -19.20 -3.43 6.76
C VAL A 151 -18.87 -4.51 5.74
N GLU A 152 -18.38 -4.06 4.59
CA GLU A 152 -17.93 -4.90 3.49
C GLU A 152 -16.42 -4.75 3.30
N ARG A 153 -15.72 -5.89 3.22
CA ARG A 153 -14.25 -5.92 3.07
C ARG A 153 -13.85 -6.45 1.70
N ILE A 154 -12.90 -5.75 1.10
CA ILE A 154 -12.13 -6.22 -0.04
C ILE A 154 -10.76 -6.67 0.48
N GLU A 155 -10.48 -7.98 0.44
CA GLU A 155 -9.13 -8.52 0.57
C GLU A 155 -8.45 -8.46 -0.81
N ILE A 156 -7.18 -8.07 -0.80
CA ILE A 156 -6.36 -7.88 -2.01
C ILE A 156 -5.13 -8.76 -1.85
N THR A 157 -4.91 -9.65 -2.81
CA THR A 157 -3.69 -10.45 -2.93
C THR A 157 -3.08 -10.23 -4.30
N LEU A 158 -1.76 -10.35 -4.38
CA LEU A 158 -1.00 -10.15 -5.60
C LEU A 158 -0.34 -11.46 -6.01
N ASP A 159 -0.13 -11.65 -7.31
CA ASP A 159 0.75 -12.71 -7.77
C ASP A 159 2.17 -12.49 -7.22
N PRO A 160 2.96 -13.58 -7.03
CA PRO A 160 4.36 -13.47 -6.64
C PRO A 160 5.08 -12.47 -7.53
N ALA A 161 5.96 -11.66 -6.95
CA ALA A 161 6.83 -10.84 -7.77
C ALA A 161 7.66 -11.79 -8.64
N GLY A 162 7.87 -11.43 -9.91
CA GLY A 162 8.96 -12.02 -10.68
C GLY A 162 10.28 -11.84 -9.92
N PRO A 163 11.31 -12.66 -10.20
CA PRO A 163 12.60 -12.54 -9.52
C PRO A 163 13.07 -11.08 -9.57
N SER A 164 13.42 -10.51 -8.41
CA SER A 164 14.05 -9.20 -8.35
C SER A 164 15.34 -9.28 -9.15
N ALA A 165 15.45 -8.45 -10.20
CA ALA A 165 16.68 -8.29 -10.97
C ALA A 165 17.79 -7.64 -10.12
#